data_AF-A0A520G5V6-F1
#
_entry.id   AF-A0A520G5V6-F1
#
_cell.length_a   1.000
_cell.length_b   1.000
_cell.length_c   1.000
_cell.angle_alpha   90.00
_cell.angle_beta   90.00
_cell.angle_gamma   90.00
#
_symmetry.space_group_name_H-M   'P 1'
#
loop_
_entity.id
_entity.type
_entity.pdbx_description
1 polymer ?
#
loop_
_entity_poly.entity_id
_entity_poly.type
_entity_poly.pdbx_seq_one_letter_code
_entity_poly.pdbx_strand_id
1 'polypeptide(L)'
;MSGLYSGSQRVTHGFELHCASPEGSSPAEPNNLEINFSGGDNFHLTTLTKAVCTDTAAIQQPPSAPFDTFDGAGTGTFNGQPAAITFTFTDGGEPGNPNDTALFIITQAGQTVVSCGEAPLTFGNHQAHKATGSKQ
;
A
#
# COMPACT_ATOMS: atom_id res chain seq x y z
N MET A 1 -11.78 -4.08 24.43
CA MET A 1 -12.03 -5.39 23.80
C MET A 1 -11.66 -5.21 22.33
N SER A 2 -10.39 -5.43 21.97
CA SER A 2 -9.90 -5.29 20.59
C SER A 2 -10.21 -6.58 19.85
N GLY A 3 -11.33 -6.59 19.13
CA GLY A 3 -11.62 -7.66 18.18
C GLY A 3 -10.68 -7.53 17.00
N LEU A 4 -9.97 -8.60 16.65
CA LEU A 4 -9.36 -8.72 15.33
C LEU A 4 -10.50 -8.69 14.30
N TYR A 5 -10.47 -7.76 13.36
CA TYR A 5 -11.43 -7.74 12.26
C TYR A 5 -11.26 -9.04 11.45
N SER A 6 -12.20 -9.97 11.62
CA SER A 6 -12.20 -11.32 11.01
C SER A 6 -13.52 -11.53 10.27
N GLY A 7 -13.47 -11.63 8.95
CA GLY A 7 -14.64 -11.88 8.10
C GLY A 7 -14.46 -11.42 6.64
N SER A 8 -15.38 -11.80 5.76
CA SER A 8 -15.41 -11.33 4.36
C SER A 8 -15.93 -9.90 4.28
N GLN A 9 -15.05 -8.94 4.54
CA GLN A 9 -15.34 -7.51 4.39
C GLN A 9 -14.79 -7.01 3.06
N ARG A 10 -15.52 -6.13 2.37
CA ARG A 10 -14.95 -5.44 1.20
C ARG A 10 -13.95 -4.40 1.70
N VAL A 11 -12.72 -4.55 1.24
CA VAL A 11 -11.61 -3.62 1.46
C VAL A 11 -11.35 -2.91 0.15
N THR A 12 -11.11 -1.60 0.22
CA THR A 12 -10.65 -0.80 -0.92
C THR A 12 -9.55 0.13 -0.48
N HIS A 13 -8.65 0.47 -1.38
CA HIS A 13 -7.58 1.42 -1.10
C HIS A 13 -7.30 2.32 -2.30
N GLY A 14 -6.69 3.47 -2.01
CA GLY A 14 -6.18 4.41 -2.99
C GLY A 14 -4.89 5.00 -2.47
N PHE A 15 -3.93 5.25 -3.36
CA PHE A 15 -2.59 5.67 -2.96
C PHE A 15 -1.85 6.45 -4.03
N GLU A 16 -0.87 7.23 -3.58
CA GLU A 16 0.24 7.80 -4.35
C GLU A 16 1.46 7.66 -3.45
N LEU A 17 2.42 6.81 -3.82
CA LEU A 17 3.56 6.46 -2.97
C LEU A 17 4.84 6.52 -3.78
N HIS A 18 5.87 7.13 -3.20
CA HIS A 18 7.19 7.24 -3.82
C HIS A 18 8.17 6.26 -3.21
N CYS A 19 9.02 5.66 -4.04
CA CYS A 19 10.13 4.84 -3.57
C CYS A 19 11.11 5.68 -2.74
N ALA A 20 11.76 5.04 -1.76
CA ALA A 20 12.89 5.65 -1.08
C ALA A 20 14.05 5.86 -2.08
N SER A 21 14.76 6.96 -1.94
CA SER A 21 15.97 7.20 -2.73
C SER A 21 17.09 6.24 -2.29
N PRO A 22 17.95 5.77 -3.20
CA PRO A 22 19.08 4.91 -2.85
C PRO A 22 20.07 5.51 -1.84
N GLU A 23 20.02 6.82 -1.58
CA GLU A 23 20.89 7.50 -0.60
C GLU A 23 20.38 7.44 0.85
N GLY A 24 19.36 6.63 1.14
CA GLY A 24 18.82 6.48 2.50
C GLY A 24 18.02 7.69 2.98
N SER A 25 17.65 8.59 2.07
CA SER A 25 16.77 9.72 2.38
C SER A 25 15.32 9.27 2.47
N SER A 26 14.50 10.04 3.20
CA SER A 26 13.05 9.86 3.21
C SER A 26 12.48 9.81 1.79
N PRO A 27 11.41 9.04 1.56
CA PRO A 27 10.71 9.02 0.27
C PRO A 27 10.29 10.43 -0.15
N ALA A 28 10.27 10.70 -1.45
CA ALA A 28 9.79 11.99 -1.94
C ALA A 28 8.32 12.19 -1.55
N GLU A 29 7.95 13.40 -1.16
CA GLU A 29 6.55 13.76 -0.89
C GLU A 29 5.85 14.27 -2.17
N PRO A 30 4.52 14.12 -2.27
CA PRO A 30 3.61 13.58 -1.24
C PRO A 30 3.59 12.05 -1.15
N ASN A 31 3.23 11.50 0.01
CA ASN A 31 2.90 10.07 0.17
C ASN A 31 1.51 9.92 0.78
N ASN A 32 0.57 9.39 -0.01
CA ASN A 32 -0.82 9.20 0.38
C ASN A 32 -1.18 7.72 0.33
N LEU A 33 -1.87 7.24 1.36
CA LEU A 33 -2.52 5.93 1.37
C LEU A 33 -3.78 6.01 2.22
N GLU A 34 -4.90 5.61 1.63
CA GLU A 34 -6.17 5.43 2.32
C GLU A 34 -6.64 3.98 2.14
N ILE A 35 -7.03 3.33 3.23
CA ILE A 35 -7.66 2.00 3.21
C ILE A 35 -9.03 2.11 3.87
N ASN A 36 -10.07 1.68 3.17
CA ASN A 36 -11.46 1.74 3.61
C ASN A 36 -12.04 0.34 3.73
N PHE A 37 -12.85 0.15 4.77
CA PHE A 37 -13.55 -1.10 5.05
C PHE A 37 -15.05 -0.87 4.91
N SER A 38 -15.80 -1.83 4.36
CA SER A 38 -17.25 -1.66 4.12
C SER A 38 -18.10 -1.43 5.38
N GLY A 39 -17.53 -1.60 6.57
CA GLY A 39 -18.16 -1.27 7.86
C GLY A 39 -18.04 0.21 8.25
N GLY A 40 -17.34 1.02 7.46
CA GLY A 40 -17.08 2.44 7.73
C GLY A 40 -15.76 2.71 8.45
N ASP A 41 -15.02 1.68 8.84
CA ASP A 41 -13.67 1.83 9.36
C ASP A 41 -12.71 2.30 8.25
N ASN A 42 -11.67 3.05 8.62
CA ASN A 42 -10.65 3.50 7.68
C ASN A 42 -9.26 3.62 8.33
N PHE A 43 -8.22 3.41 7.52
CA PHE A 43 -6.85 3.81 7.82
C PHE A 43 -6.40 4.91 6.88
N HIS A 44 -5.84 5.97 7.44
CA HIS A 44 -5.24 7.09 6.72
C HIS A 44 -3.75 7.19 7.07
N LEU A 45 -2.87 7.10 6.07
CA LEU A 45 -1.44 7.29 6.25
C LEU A 45 -1.11 8.76 6.44
N THR A 46 -0.31 9.09 7.46
CA THR A 46 0.21 10.45 7.69
C THR A 46 1.72 10.55 7.49
N THR A 47 2.45 9.45 7.62
CA THR A 47 3.91 9.43 7.40
C THR A 47 4.33 8.07 6.88
N LEU A 48 4.97 8.07 5.71
CA LEU A 48 5.62 6.89 5.15
C LEU A 48 7.04 6.78 5.70
N THR A 49 7.34 5.69 6.42
CA THR A 49 8.63 5.47 7.08
C THR A 49 9.50 4.44 6.38
N LYS A 50 8.91 3.60 5.53
CA LYS A 50 9.62 2.64 4.67
C LYS A 50 8.94 2.65 3.30
N ALA A 51 9.75 2.66 2.23
CA ALA A 51 9.29 2.62 0.85
C ALA A 51 10.32 1.88 -0.02
N VAL A 52 10.37 0.56 0.11
CA VAL A 52 11.31 -0.26 -0.67
C VAL A 52 10.61 -0.72 -1.93
N CYS A 53 11.15 -0.35 -3.09
CA CYS A 53 10.63 -0.76 -4.38
C CYS A 53 11.58 -1.79 -5.00
N THR A 54 11.03 -2.91 -5.45
CA THR A 54 11.78 -3.98 -6.11
C THR A 54 11.12 -4.36 -7.42
N ASP A 55 11.94 -4.60 -8.44
CA ASP A 55 11.53 -5.22 -9.69
C ASP A 55 11.74 -6.73 -9.55
N THR A 56 10.66 -7.49 -9.41
CA THR A 56 10.73 -8.95 -9.40
C THR A 56 10.60 -9.49 -10.83
N ALA A 57 11.12 -10.68 -11.11
CA ALA A 57 11.06 -11.26 -12.46
C ALA A 57 9.63 -11.66 -12.90
N ALA A 58 8.59 -11.27 -12.15
CA ALA A 58 7.34 -12.01 -12.06
C ALA A 58 6.31 -11.66 -13.14
N ILE A 59 6.38 -10.51 -13.86
CA ILE A 59 5.75 -10.22 -15.17
C ILE A 59 5.96 -8.72 -15.48
N GLN A 60 6.59 -8.36 -16.61
CA GLN A 60 6.55 -6.99 -17.13
C GLN A 60 5.67 -6.92 -18.38
N GLN A 61 4.49 -6.29 -18.24
CA GLN A 61 3.66 -5.87 -19.37
C GLN A 61 3.94 -4.39 -19.70
N PRO A 62 3.72 -3.93 -20.95
CA PRO A 62 3.92 -2.53 -21.30
C PRO A 62 2.80 -1.62 -20.73
N PRO A 63 3.13 -0.45 -20.14
CA PRO A 63 4.46 0.16 -20.12
C PRO A 63 5.38 -0.40 -19.04
N SER A 64 6.63 -0.66 -19.41
CA SER A 64 7.65 -1.13 -18.45
C SER A 64 7.84 -0.11 -17.32
N ALA A 65 7.62 -0.59 -16.10
CA ALA A 65 7.88 0.13 -14.86
C ALA A 65 9.27 -0.24 -14.29
N PRO A 66 9.88 0.64 -13.48
CA PRO A 66 11.16 0.34 -12.85
C PRO A 66 11.06 -0.60 -11.63
N PHE A 67 9.84 -0.95 -11.20
CA PHE A 67 9.55 -1.90 -10.13
C PHE A 67 8.12 -2.46 -10.31
N ASP A 68 7.84 -3.59 -9.69
CA ASP A 68 6.50 -4.19 -9.62
C ASP A 68 5.99 -4.31 -8.17
N THR A 69 6.90 -4.29 -7.19
CA THR A 69 6.56 -4.54 -5.79
C THR A 69 6.97 -3.36 -4.91
N PHE A 70 6.04 -2.90 -4.08
CA PHE A 70 6.23 -1.84 -3.10
C PHE A 70 6.05 -2.37 -1.68
N ASP A 71 7.15 -2.43 -0.93
CA ASP A 71 7.18 -2.77 0.49
C ASP A 71 7.20 -1.51 1.36
N GLY A 72 6.06 -1.24 1.99
CA GLY A 72 5.80 -0.04 2.76
C GLY A 72 5.65 -0.27 4.26
N ALA A 73 5.98 0.77 5.03
CA ALA A 73 5.57 0.90 6.42
C ALA A 73 5.38 2.37 6.77
N GLY A 74 4.50 2.65 7.71
CA GLY A 74 4.25 4.03 8.13
C GLY A 74 3.36 4.17 9.35
N THR A 75 3.15 5.41 9.74
CA THR A 75 2.21 5.82 10.79
C THR A 75 1.04 6.57 10.19
N GLY A 76 -0.08 6.54 10.90
CA GLY A 76 -1.31 7.14 10.44
C GLY A 76 -2.37 7.13 11.52
N THR A 77 -3.62 7.17 11.09
CA THR A 77 -4.77 7.01 11.96
C THR A 77 -5.65 5.88 11.49
N PHE A 78 -6.08 5.01 12.41
CA PHE A 78 -7.18 4.08 12.20
C PHE A 78 -8.40 4.61 12.94
N ASN A 79 -9.48 4.94 12.22
CA ASN A 79 -10.67 5.59 12.77
C ASN A 79 -10.34 6.86 13.60
N GLY A 80 -9.41 7.68 13.13
CA GLY A 80 -8.94 8.90 13.80
C GLY A 80 -8.04 8.68 15.02
N GLN A 81 -7.73 7.43 15.38
CA GLN A 81 -6.82 7.10 16.48
C GLN A 81 -5.43 6.72 15.95
N PRO A 82 -4.33 7.09 16.65
CA PRO A 82 -2.97 6.77 16.20
C PRO A 82 -2.77 5.28 15.93
N ALA A 83 -2.25 4.97 14.74
CA ALA A 83 -2.02 3.61 14.28
C ALA A 83 -0.74 3.52 13.43
N ALA A 84 -0.26 2.30 13.22
CA ALA A 84 0.84 2.01 12.30
C ALA A 84 0.41 0.93 11.30
N ILE A 85 1.05 0.95 10.12
CA ILE A 85 0.80 0.00 9.05
C ILE A 85 2.10 -0.58 8.50
N THR A 86 2.06 -1.85 8.12
CA THR A 86 3.01 -2.45 7.17
C THR A 86 2.22 -3.02 6.00
N PHE A 87 2.71 -2.83 4.78
CA PHE A 87 2.01 -3.28 3.59
C PHE A 87 2.97 -3.69 2.48
N THR A 88 2.49 -4.56 1.60
CA THR A 88 3.12 -4.91 0.33
C THR A 88 2.05 -4.81 -0.75
N PHE A 89 2.30 -3.97 -1.76
CA PHE A 89 1.47 -3.87 -2.96
C PHE A 89 2.26 -4.29 -4.17
N THR A 90 1.64 -5.11 -5.01
CA THR A 90 2.23 -5.62 -6.24
C THR A 90 1.40 -5.12 -7.43
N ASP A 91 2.07 -4.58 -8.45
CA ASP A 91 1.55 -4.36 -9.79
C ASP A 91 2.00 -5.54 -10.67
N GLY A 92 1.07 -6.42 -10.99
CA GLY A 92 1.33 -7.62 -11.78
C GLY A 92 1.16 -7.41 -13.29
N GLY A 93 1.00 -6.16 -13.74
CA GLY A 93 0.76 -5.78 -15.12
C GLY A 93 -0.69 -5.93 -15.56
N GLU A 94 -1.00 -5.40 -16.74
CA GLU A 94 -2.37 -5.29 -17.25
C GLU A 94 -2.98 -6.66 -17.60
N PRO A 95 -4.26 -6.89 -17.24
CA PRO A 95 -5.29 -5.91 -16.84
C PRO A 95 -5.36 -5.59 -15.32
N GLY A 96 -4.29 -5.82 -14.55
CA GLY A 96 -4.24 -5.60 -13.10
C GLY A 96 -4.84 -6.77 -12.34
N ASN A 97 -6.15 -7.00 -12.45
CA ASN A 97 -6.79 -8.20 -11.87
C ASN A 97 -6.56 -9.44 -12.77
N PRO A 98 -6.08 -10.59 -12.24
CA PRO A 98 -5.85 -10.90 -10.81
C PRO A 98 -4.39 -10.79 -10.36
N ASN A 99 -3.53 -10.16 -11.16
CA ASN A 99 -2.08 -10.17 -10.95
C ASN A 99 -1.62 -9.16 -9.89
N ASP A 100 -2.37 -8.07 -9.69
CA ASP A 100 -2.14 -7.10 -8.64
C ASP A 100 -2.53 -7.68 -7.29
N THR A 101 -1.64 -7.62 -6.32
CA THR A 101 -1.89 -8.11 -4.96
C THR A 101 -1.74 -7.01 -3.93
N ALA A 102 -2.47 -7.17 -2.83
CA ALA A 102 -2.33 -6.34 -1.64
C ALA A 102 -2.24 -7.20 -0.38
N LEU A 103 -1.29 -6.86 0.47
CA LEU A 103 -1.07 -7.41 1.81
C LEU A 103 -0.90 -6.23 2.76
N PHE A 104 -1.58 -6.23 3.90
CA PHE A 104 -1.31 -5.23 4.93
C PHE A 104 -1.74 -5.65 6.33
N ILE A 105 -1.05 -5.08 7.32
CA ILE A 105 -1.35 -5.24 8.74
C ILE A 105 -1.42 -3.86 9.36
N ILE A 106 -2.50 -3.58 10.08
CA ILE A 106 -2.68 -2.34 10.84
C ILE A 106 -2.61 -2.68 12.34
N THR A 107 -1.82 -1.90 13.06
CA THR A 107 -1.66 -2.00 14.50
C THR A 107 -2.09 -0.71 15.19
N GLN A 108 -2.70 -0.85 16.36
CA GLN A 108 -3.11 0.26 17.22
C GLN A 108 -2.68 -0.06 18.66
N ALA A 109 -1.99 0.87 19.32
CA ALA A 109 -1.41 0.66 20.65
C ALA A 109 -0.58 -0.65 20.77
N GLY A 110 0.16 -1.00 19.72
CA GLY A 110 1.00 -2.20 19.66
C GLY A 110 0.24 -3.52 19.49
N GLN A 111 -1.06 -3.48 19.24
CA GLN A 111 -1.89 -4.66 18.96
C GLN A 111 -2.34 -4.64 17.51
N THR A 112 -2.31 -5.79 16.84
CA THR A 112 -2.92 -5.94 15.51
C THR A 112 -4.43 -5.77 15.63
N VAL A 113 -4.98 -4.84 14.85
CA VAL A 113 -6.43 -4.64 14.73
C VAL A 113 -6.93 -5.20 13.40
N VAL A 114 -6.18 -5.01 12.31
CA VAL A 114 -6.49 -5.57 11.00
C VAL A 114 -5.31 -6.40 10.49
N SER A 115 -5.62 -7.58 9.95
CA SER A 115 -4.66 -8.43 9.24
C SER A 115 -5.30 -8.87 7.93
N CYS A 116 -4.93 -8.22 6.83
CA CYS A 116 -5.34 -8.60 5.49
C CYS A 116 -4.17 -9.34 4.85
N GLY A 117 -4.28 -10.67 4.74
CA GLY A 117 -3.28 -11.49 4.04
C GLY A 117 -3.21 -11.13 2.55
N GLU A 118 -2.14 -11.55 1.89
CA GLU A 118 -1.96 -11.28 0.47
C GLU A 118 -3.14 -11.83 -0.33
N ALA A 119 -3.78 -10.96 -1.09
CA ALA A 119 -4.92 -11.31 -1.93
C ALA A 119 -4.88 -10.52 -3.25
N PRO A 120 -5.35 -11.12 -4.37
CA PRO A 120 -5.48 -10.42 -5.63
C PRO A 120 -6.56 -9.33 -5.55
N LEU A 121 -6.37 -8.24 -6.29
CA LEU A 121 -7.41 -7.24 -6.46
C LEU A 121 -8.63 -7.84 -7.16
N THR A 122 -9.82 -7.59 -6.61
CA THR A 122 -11.08 -7.96 -7.26
C THR A 122 -11.56 -6.90 -8.24
N PHE A 123 -11.15 -5.64 -8.04
CA PHE A 123 -11.45 -4.48 -8.87
C PHE A 123 -10.32 -3.45 -8.78
N GLY A 124 -10.21 -2.57 -9.78
CA GLY A 124 -9.17 -1.55 -9.82
C GLY A 124 -7.88 -2.08 -10.46
N ASN A 125 -6.81 -1.29 -10.32
CA ASN A 125 -5.51 -1.56 -10.91
C ASN A 125 -4.43 -0.83 -10.08
N HIS A 126 -3.31 -1.49 -9.81
CA HIS A 126 -2.07 -0.85 -9.39
C HIS A 126 -1.29 -0.42 -10.64
N GLN A 127 -0.56 0.69 -10.55
CA GLN A 127 0.20 1.22 -11.68
C GLN A 127 1.53 1.76 -11.18
N ALA A 128 2.56 0.93 -11.26
CA ALA A 128 3.93 1.35 -11.06
C ALA A 128 4.40 2.14 -12.29
N HIS A 129 5.04 3.27 -12.06
CA HIS A 129 5.60 4.08 -13.14
C HIS A 129 6.73 4.96 -12.63
N LYS A 130 7.51 5.52 -13.56
CA LYS A 130 8.46 6.59 -13.24
C LYS A 130 7.66 7.83 -12.82
N ALA A 131 8.15 8.56 -11.81
CA ALA A 131 7.55 9.84 -11.43
C ALA A 131 7.51 10.78 -12.65
N THR A 132 6.33 11.24 -13.04
CA THR A 132 6.11 12.17 -14.15
C THR A 132 5.90 13.57 -13.58
N GLY A 133 6.97 14.18 -13.06
CA GLY A 133 6.87 15.53 -12.53
C GLY A 133 8.01 15.92 -11.60
N SER A 134 9.04 16.54 -12.15
CA SER A 134 9.78 17.56 -11.43
C SER A 134 9.85 18.74 -12.38
N LYS A 135 9.15 19.84 -12.09
CA LYS A 135 9.64 21.12 -12.59
C LYS A 135 11.00 21.30 -11.91
N GLN A 136 12.07 21.18 -12.70
CA GLN A 136 13.37 21.75 -12.34
C GLN A 136 13.20 23.23 -11.99
#